data_AF-A0A6C0AY91-F1
#
_entry.id   AF-A0A6C0AY91-F1
#
_cell.length_a   1.000
_cell.length_b   1.000
_cell.length_c   1.000
_cell.angle_alpha   90.00
_cell.angle_beta   90.00
_cell.angle_gamma   90.00
#
_symmetry.space_group_name_H-M   'P 1'
#
loop_
_entity.id
_entity.type
_entity.pdbx_description
1 polymer ?
#
loop_
_entity_poly.entity_id
_entity_poly.type
_entity_poly.pdbx_seq_one_letter_code
_entity_poly.pdbx_strand_id
1 'polypeptide(L)'
;MSRNPIDEQTNNNFYNIHYDHLMKECGVNNLPLYYLQFKHRIKNRIVTGIIADKNRENYDLSCKTVKDVIEVYDNVFNNTTIKTMHNFCKECPLFMSHASINTIKTKALVKKNIFTDIENRWPTFNMNFNRINLIENKYFTELFFNTILPNINLENKDKISIDRLYINTHLLGRSGLIHKDGKAIHEKDRNNVAPTVLIYINDNWNINYDGTTCFLLDDNDDKNIHHVEFKCGRIVMFPAYVSHKQCDTSSYSYRNNCLRYVIAYHLIYNQKMDKY
;
A
#
# COMPACT_ATOMS: atom_id res chain seq x y z
N MET A 1 32.38 15.16 11.26
CA MET A 1 32.72 15.60 9.89
C MET A 1 31.45 16.10 9.23
N SER A 2 31.30 17.42 9.09
CA SER A 2 30.18 18.04 8.37
C SER A 2 30.37 17.86 6.86
N ARG A 3 29.31 17.47 6.14
CA ARG A 3 29.35 17.31 4.68
C ARG A 3 29.18 18.65 3.97
N ASN A 4 29.75 18.73 2.77
CA ASN A 4 29.99 19.93 1.98
C ASN A 4 28.74 20.30 1.15
N PRO A 5 28.31 21.59 1.05
CA PRO A 5 27.03 21.99 0.43
C PRO A 5 26.97 21.94 -1.10
N ILE A 6 28.07 21.58 -1.77
CA ILE A 6 28.17 21.64 -3.24
C ILE A 6 27.45 20.47 -3.93
N ASP A 7 27.25 19.35 -3.22
CA ASP A 7 26.53 18.17 -3.76
C ASP A 7 25.01 18.37 -3.86
N GLU A 8 24.44 19.45 -3.30
CA GLU A 8 23.00 19.71 -3.37
C GLU A 8 22.56 20.46 -4.64
N GLN A 9 23.48 21.13 -5.35
CA GLN A 9 23.13 21.91 -6.54
C GLN A 9 23.04 21.07 -7.83
N THR A 10 23.79 19.97 -7.94
CA THR A 10 23.75 19.08 -9.12
C THR A 10 22.46 18.28 -9.23
N ASN A 11 21.76 18.05 -8.11
CA ASN A 11 20.46 17.37 -8.10
C ASN A 11 19.34 18.21 -8.73
N ASN A 12 19.40 19.55 -8.67
CA ASN A 12 18.32 20.40 -9.20
C ASN A 12 18.21 20.40 -10.73
N ASN A 13 19.31 20.14 -11.46
CA ASN A 13 19.26 20.09 -12.94
C ASN A 13 18.69 18.77 -13.46
N PHE A 14 18.79 17.67 -12.69
CA PHE A 14 18.33 16.35 -13.12
C PHE A 14 16.80 16.23 -13.06
N TYR A 15 16.17 16.78 -12.02
CA TYR A 15 14.71 16.79 -11.85
C TYR A 15 13.97 17.52 -12.98
N ASN A 16 14.56 18.60 -13.53
CA ASN A 16 13.91 19.38 -14.59
C ASN A 16 13.93 18.67 -15.95
N ILE A 17 14.96 17.86 -16.25
CA ILE A 17 15.10 17.18 -17.54
C ILE A 17 14.15 15.98 -17.65
N HIS A 18 13.93 15.23 -16.57
CA HIS A 18 12.99 14.10 -16.58
C HIS A 18 11.51 14.55 -16.56
N TYR A 19 11.21 15.70 -15.97
CA TYR A 19 9.88 16.31 -15.99
C TYR A 19 9.43 16.68 -17.41
N ASP A 20 10.30 17.33 -18.19
CA ASP A 20 9.97 17.78 -19.56
C ASP A 20 9.76 16.62 -20.54
N HIS A 21 10.38 15.46 -20.30
CA HIS A 21 10.17 14.27 -21.13
C HIS A 21 8.85 13.56 -20.80
N LEU A 22 8.56 13.37 -19.50
CA LEU A 22 7.34 12.69 -19.04
C LEU A 22 6.07 13.44 -19.44
N MET A 23 6.10 14.78 -19.41
CA MET A 23 4.97 15.62 -19.78
C MET A 23 4.73 15.71 -21.29
N LYS A 24 5.76 15.50 -22.12
CA LYS A 24 5.67 15.53 -23.58
C LYS A 24 5.02 14.26 -24.15
N GLU A 25 5.18 13.12 -23.47
CA GLU A 25 4.61 11.83 -23.89
C GLU A 25 3.16 11.62 -23.43
N CYS A 26 2.75 12.26 -22.32
CA CYS A 26 1.40 12.12 -21.80
C CYS A 26 0.33 12.95 -22.53
N GLY A 27 0.70 13.84 -23.46
CA GLY A 27 -0.25 14.61 -24.30
C GLY A 27 -1.19 15.57 -23.55
N VAL A 28 -1.05 15.73 -22.23
CA VAL A 28 -1.90 16.59 -21.39
C VAL A 28 -1.15 17.86 -21.03
N ASN A 29 -1.37 18.93 -21.79
CA ASN A 29 -0.67 20.20 -21.64
C ASN A 29 -1.14 21.07 -20.45
N ASN A 30 -2.03 20.62 -19.57
CA ASN A 30 -2.57 21.46 -18.49
C ASN A 30 -2.99 20.67 -17.22
N LEU A 31 -2.03 19.99 -16.58
CA LEU A 31 -2.20 19.60 -15.18
C LEU A 31 -1.63 20.73 -14.30
N PRO A 32 -2.43 21.40 -13.44
CA PRO A 32 -1.94 22.46 -12.58
C PRO A 32 -0.83 21.94 -11.65
N LEU A 33 0.35 22.58 -11.71
CA LEU A 33 1.55 22.25 -10.93
C LEU A 33 1.34 22.14 -9.41
N TYR A 34 0.22 22.63 -8.87
CA TYR A 34 -0.11 22.51 -7.45
C TYR A 34 -0.40 21.06 -7.01
N TYR A 35 -0.72 20.16 -7.94
CA TYR A 35 -0.94 18.73 -7.64
C TYR A 35 0.31 17.95 -7.24
N LEU A 36 1.51 18.50 -7.45
CA LEU A 36 2.78 17.79 -7.28
C LEU A 36 3.75 18.50 -6.31
N GLN A 37 3.29 19.49 -5.53
CA GLN A 37 4.14 20.15 -4.54
C GLN A 37 4.34 19.27 -3.28
N PHE A 38 5.23 18.29 -3.37
CA PHE A 38 5.87 17.65 -2.20
C PHE A 38 6.94 18.55 -1.53
N LYS A 39 6.92 19.86 -1.78
CA LYS A 39 7.90 20.82 -1.23
C LYS A 39 7.40 21.37 0.10
N HIS A 40 8.08 20.98 1.19
CA HIS A 40 8.25 21.72 2.46
C HIS A 40 7.75 21.16 3.82
N ARG A 41 7.56 19.84 4.04
CA ARG A 41 7.28 19.37 5.43
C ARG A 41 7.98 18.11 5.94
N ILE A 42 9.16 17.74 5.42
CA ILE A 42 10.04 16.82 6.16
C ILE A 42 10.93 17.65 7.10
N LYS A 43 10.36 18.14 8.22
CA LYS A 43 11.17 18.57 9.36
C LYS A 43 11.56 17.32 10.15
N ASN A 44 12.87 17.15 10.31
CA ASN A 44 13.54 16.09 11.07
C ASN A 44 12.74 15.65 12.31
N ARG A 45 12.18 14.44 12.29
CA ARG A 45 11.63 13.79 13.47
C ARG A 45 12.75 12.93 14.08
N ILE A 46 13.50 13.52 15.00
CA ILE A 46 14.34 12.75 15.94
C ILE A 46 13.33 11.97 16.80
N VAL A 47 13.30 10.65 16.62
CA VAL A 47 12.55 9.76 17.51
C VAL A 47 13.39 9.61 18.78
N THR A 48 13.22 10.51 19.73
CA THR A 48 13.66 10.26 21.11
C THR A 48 12.71 9.21 21.70
N GLY A 49 13.28 8.08 22.13
CA GLY A 49 12.54 7.03 22.82
C GLY A 49 11.96 7.57 24.12
N ILE A 50 10.68 7.93 24.08
CA ILE A 50 9.87 8.16 25.27
C ILE A 50 8.99 6.93 25.42
N ILE A 51 9.07 6.36 26.62
CA ILE A 51 8.42 5.15 27.11
C ILE A 51 6.99 5.06 26.56
N ALA A 52 6.70 3.97 25.84
CA ALA A 52 5.38 3.69 25.30
C ALA A 52 4.36 3.62 26.46
N ASP A 53 3.39 4.53 26.39
CA ASP A 53 2.40 4.81 27.41
C ASP A 53 1.52 3.61 27.77
N LYS A 54 1.07 3.54 29.03
CA LYS A 54 0.40 2.41 29.69
C LYS A 54 -1.04 2.13 29.22
N ASN A 55 -1.55 2.82 28.20
CA ASN A 55 -2.93 2.67 27.71
C ASN A 55 -3.05 1.66 26.54
N ARG A 56 -2.37 0.50 26.63
CA ARG A 56 -2.38 -0.55 25.59
C ARG A 56 -3.62 -1.48 25.61
N GLU A 57 -4.61 -1.19 26.45
CA GLU A 57 -5.43 -2.27 27.02
C GLU A 57 -6.47 -2.92 26.09
N ASN A 58 -6.85 -2.34 24.94
CA ASN A 58 -7.94 -2.90 24.12
C ASN A 58 -7.56 -3.44 22.72
N TYR A 59 -6.48 -2.93 22.10
CA TYR A 59 -6.11 -3.35 20.73
C TYR A 59 -5.19 -4.58 20.69
N ASP A 60 -4.43 -4.79 21.76
CA ASP A 60 -3.52 -5.92 21.89
C ASP A 60 -4.25 -7.14 22.50
N LEU A 61 -5.56 -7.04 22.80
CA LEU A 61 -6.37 -8.15 23.30
C LEU A 61 -6.61 -9.20 22.21
N SER A 62 -6.62 -10.47 22.59
CA SER A 62 -6.92 -11.59 21.69
C SER A 62 -8.27 -11.36 21.00
N CYS A 63 -8.28 -11.37 19.67
CA CYS A 63 -9.49 -11.33 18.87
C CYS A 63 -10.12 -12.73 18.86
N LYS A 64 -11.42 -12.80 19.12
CA LYS A 64 -12.25 -13.94 18.78
C LYS A 64 -13.43 -13.40 17.98
N THR A 65 -13.45 -13.72 16.69
CA THR A 65 -14.44 -13.23 15.74
C THR A 65 -15.03 -14.38 14.93
N VAL A 66 -16.11 -14.09 14.22
CA VAL A 66 -16.71 -15.00 13.24
C VAL A 66 -16.32 -14.56 11.84
N LYS A 67 -16.31 -15.49 10.89
CA LYS A 67 -15.98 -15.23 9.49
C LYS A 67 -16.80 -14.09 8.88
N ASP A 68 -18.06 -13.94 9.29
CA ASP A 68 -19.01 -13.00 8.70
C ASP A 68 -18.65 -11.52 8.89
N VAL A 69 -17.69 -11.19 9.78
CA VAL A 69 -17.17 -9.82 9.89
C VAL A 69 -16.20 -9.45 8.76
N ILE A 70 -15.72 -10.43 8.00
CA ILE A 70 -14.84 -10.25 6.85
C ILE A 70 -15.74 -10.20 5.61
N GLU A 71 -16.03 -9.00 5.15
CA GLU A 71 -16.94 -8.76 4.04
C GLU A 71 -16.17 -8.73 2.71
N VAL A 72 -16.72 -9.39 1.70
CA VAL A 72 -16.13 -9.49 0.36
C VAL A 72 -17.11 -8.93 -0.66
N TYR A 73 -16.65 -7.96 -1.46
CA TYR A 73 -17.43 -7.35 -2.52
C TYR A 73 -16.74 -7.56 -3.85
N ASP A 74 -17.44 -8.19 -4.79
CA ASP A 74 -17.00 -8.38 -6.17
C ASP A 74 -17.81 -7.46 -7.10
N ASN A 75 -17.29 -7.19 -8.29
CA ASN A 75 -17.96 -6.42 -9.34
C ASN A 75 -18.31 -4.96 -8.98
N VAL A 76 -17.61 -4.35 -8.02
CA VAL A 76 -17.75 -2.92 -7.67
C VAL A 76 -17.16 -2.01 -8.75
N PHE A 77 -16.09 -2.47 -9.41
CA PHE A 77 -15.39 -1.70 -10.43
C PHE A 77 -15.76 -2.17 -11.84
N ASN A 78 -15.86 -1.22 -12.77
CA ASN A 78 -15.89 -1.53 -14.19
C ASN A 78 -14.48 -1.88 -14.71
N ASN A 79 -14.43 -2.50 -15.90
CA ASN A 79 -13.16 -2.93 -16.52
C ASN A 79 -12.18 -1.78 -16.75
N THR A 80 -12.67 -0.57 -17.06
CA THR A 80 -11.82 0.60 -17.28
C THR A 80 -11.10 0.99 -15.99
N THR A 81 -11.82 1.10 -14.88
CA THR A 81 -11.26 1.43 -13.56
C THR A 81 -10.24 0.39 -13.11
N ILE A 82 -10.53 -0.90 -13.29
CA ILE A 82 -9.59 -1.99 -12.99
C ILE A 82 -8.31 -1.84 -13.80
N LYS A 83 -8.41 -1.64 -15.12
CA LYS A 83 -7.25 -1.44 -16.00
C LYS A 83 -6.44 -0.21 -15.62
N THR A 84 -7.08 0.90 -15.27
CA THR A 84 -6.40 2.12 -14.81
C THR A 84 -5.60 1.85 -13.53
N MET A 85 -6.19 1.20 -12.52
CA MET A 85 -5.47 0.84 -11.29
C MET A 85 -4.32 -0.14 -11.56
N HIS A 86 -4.55 -1.13 -12.42
CA HIS A 86 -3.56 -2.12 -12.77
C HIS A 86 -2.36 -1.51 -13.50
N ASN A 87 -2.61 -0.67 -14.51
CA ASN A 87 -1.57 0.03 -15.25
C ASN A 87 -0.77 0.97 -14.35
N PHE A 88 -1.45 1.74 -13.49
CA PHE A 88 -0.78 2.55 -12.49
C PHE A 88 0.20 1.73 -11.65
N CYS A 89 -0.20 0.52 -11.21
CA CYS A 89 0.67 -0.33 -10.40
C CYS A 89 1.80 -1.02 -11.17
N LYS A 90 1.59 -1.32 -12.46
CA LYS A 90 2.64 -1.80 -13.36
C LYS A 90 3.68 -0.74 -13.66
N GLU A 91 3.24 0.49 -13.85
CA GLU A 91 4.08 1.65 -14.14
C GLU A 91 4.75 2.20 -12.88
N CYS A 92 4.18 1.92 -11.70
CA CYS A 92 4.82 2.22 -10.44
C CYS A 92 6.17 1.50 -10.36
N PRO A 93 7.28 2.24 -10.17
CA PRO A 93 8.63 1.68 -10.14
C PRO A 93 8.85 0.82 -8.88
N LEU A 94 8.44 -0.45 -8.96
CA LEU A 94 8.61 -1.43 -7.90
C LEU A 94 9.79 -2.31 -8.24
N PHE A 95 10.95 -1.88 -7.78
CA PHE A 95 12.19 -2.55 -8.12
C PHE A 95 12.41 -3.79 -7.27
N MET A 96 12.44 -4.95 -7.92
CA MET A 96 12.92 -6.21 -7.35
C MET A 96 14.45 -6.22 -7.33
N SER A 97 15.08 -5.83 -6.21
CA SER A 97 16.49 -6.14 -5.97
C SER A 97 16.63 -7.58 -5.46
N HIS A 98 16.70 -8.56 -6.36
CA HIS A 98 16.98 -9.93 -5.94
C HIS A 98 18.49 -10.18 -5.92
N ALA A 99 19.06 -10.44 -4.74
CA ALA A 99 20.49 -10.75 -4.58
C ALA A 99 20.94 -12.04 -5.30
N SER A 100 20.01 -12.88 -5.78
CA SER A 100 20.34 -14.09 -6.55
C SER A 100 20.41 -13.89 -8.08
N ILE A 101 20.14 -12.68 -8.60
CA ILE A 101 20.24 -12.41 -10.04
C ILE A 101 21.67 -11.97 -10.34
N ASN A 102 22.31 -12.72 -11.25
CA ASN A 102 23.67 -12.51 -11.73
C ASN A 102 23.94 -11.01 -12.01
N THR A 103 24.79 -10.42 -11.17
CA THR A 103 25.12 -8.99 -11.14
C THR A 103 25.68 -8.48 -12.47
N ILE A 104 26.24 -9.36 -13.31
CA ILE A 104 26.76 -9.02 -14.64
C ILE A 104 25.59 -8.79 -15.63
N LYS A 105 24.54 -9.61 -15.57
CA LYS A 105 23.34 -9.46 -16.41
C LYS A 105 22.54 -8.21 -16.03
N THR A 106 22.43 -7.93 -14.73
CA THR A 106 21.77 -6.71 -14.23
C THR A 106 22.53 -5.45 -14.66
N LYS A 107 23.86 -5.45 -14.60
CA LYS A 107 24.70 -4.34 -15.09
C LYS A 107 24.55 -4.10 -16.59
N ALA A 108 24.39 -5.16 -17.40
CA ALA A 108 24.15 -5.05 -18.84
C ALA A 108 22.77 -4.45 -19.18
N LEU A 109 21.76 -4.65 -18.33
CA LEU A 109 20.42 -4.09 -18.50
C LEU A 109 20.34 -2.62 -18.06
N VAL A 110 21.02 -2.24 -16.98
CA VAL A 110 21.16 -0.84 -16.53
C VAL A 110 21.89 0.00 -17.58
N LYS A 111 22.95 -0.52 -18.19
CA LYS A 111 23.73 0.17 -19.25
C LYS A 111 22.92 0.46 -20.52
N LYS A 112 21.78 -0.22 -20.71
CA LYS A 112 20.86 0.00 -21.85
C LYS A 112 19.81 1.09 -21.58
N ASN A 113 19.87 1.81 -20.44
CA ASN A 113 18.89 2.83 -20.04
C ASN A 113 17.44 2.31 -19.99
N ILE A 114 17.23 1.02 -19.69
CA ILE A 114 15.88 0.45 -19.54
C ILE A 114 15.29 0.78 -18.15
N PHE A 115 16.12 1.22 -17.19
CA PHE A 115 15.69 1.58 -15.84
C PHE A 115 16.59 2.70 -15.29
N THR A 116 16.06 3.92 -15.23
CA THR A 116 16.69 5.05 -14.54
C THR A 116 15.80 5.42 -13.34
N ASP A 117 16.40 5.62 -12.17
CA ASP A 117 15.81 6.09 -10.90
C ASP A 117 15.40 5.04 -9.82
N ILE A 118 16.44 4.28 -9.45
CA ILE A 118 16.79 3.38 -8.32
C ILE A 118 17.19 3.83 -6.93
N GLU A 119 16.69 4.89 -6.30
CA GLU A 119 17.22 5.21 -4.95
C GLU A 119 16.47 4.56 -3.77
N ASN A 120 17.04 3.42 -3.34
CA ASN A 120 17.27 2.99 -1.95
C ASN A 120 16.41 3.61 -0.84
N ARG A 121 15.46 2.84 -0.28
CA ARG A 121 15.11 2.86 1.16
C ARG A 121 14.75 1.47 1.67
N TRP A 122 15.74 0.62 1.91
CA TRP A 122 15.62 -0.48 2.87
C TRP A 122 16.04 0.05 4.24
N PRO A 123 15.15 0.16 5.24
CA PRO A 123 15.60 0.15 6.62
C PRO A 123 15.98 -1.29 6.98
N THR A 124 17.13 -1.41 7.60
CA THR A 124 17.65 -2.58 8.31
C THR A 124 16.55 -3.34 9.09
N PHE A 125 16.51 -4.67 8.89
CA PHE A 125 15.69 -5.71 9.56
C PHE A 125 14.18 -5.76 9.23
N ASN A 126 13.77 -6.90 8.63
CA ASN A 126 12.40 -7.45 8.63
C ASN A 126 11.25 -6.67 7.95
N MET A 127 11.35 -6.35 6.64
CA MET A 127 10.14 -6.01 5.87
C MET A 127 9.94 -6.94 4.66
N ASN A 128 8.83 -7.68 4.66
CA ASN A 128 8.45 -8.70 3.67
C ASN A 128 7.70 -8.14 2.44
N PHE A 129 7.54 -6.83 2.33
CA PHE A 129 6.73 -6.18 1.29
C PHE A 129 7.30 -4.84 0.87
N ASN A 130 7.10 -4.48 -0.40
CA ASN A 130 7.31 -3.09 -0.84
C ASN A 130 5.99 -2.34 -0.69
N ARG A 131 6.07 -1.09 -0.23
CA ARG A 131 4.90 -0.23 -0.02
C ARG A 131 5.06 1.07 -0.80
N ILE A 132 4.05 1.44 -1.58
CA ILE A 132 3.94 2.75 -2.22
C ILE A 132 2.88 3.56 -1.50
N ASN A 133 3.25 4.70 -0.92
CA ASN A 133 2.29 5.59 -0.28
C ASN A 133 1.43 6.29 -1.34
N LEU A 134 0.12 6.31 -1.11
CA LEU A 134 -0.89 6.87 -1.99
C LEU A 134 -1.79 7.90 -1.29
N ILE A 135 -1.51 8.26 -0.04
CA ILE A 135 -2.39 9.15 0.75
C ILE A 135 -2.64 10.53 0.11
N GLU A 136 -1.66 11.04 -0.65
CA GLU A 136 -1.78 12.32 -1.37
C GLU A 136 -2.27 12.15 -2.83
N ASN A 137 -2.50 10.91 -3.27
CA ASN A 137 -2.96 10.63 -4.62
C ASN A 137 -4.48 10.85 -4.73
N LYS A 138 -4.87 11.96 -5.37
CA LYS A 138 -6.27 12.34 -5.52
C LYS A 138 -7.13 11.27 -6.21
N TYR A 139 -6.61 10.58 -7.23
CA TYR A 139 -7.37 9.54 -7.93
C TYR A 139 -7.79 8.42 -6.98
N PHE A 140 -6.87 7.90 -6.16
CA PHE A 140 -7.20 6.80 -5.23
C PHE A 140 -8.07 7.25 -4.05
N THR A 141 -7.93 8.51 -3.62
CA THR A 141 -8.82 9.11 -2.62
C THR A 141 -10.24 9.28 -3.16
N GLU A 142 -10.39 9.85 -4.36
CA GLU A 142 -11.71 10.00 -5.02
C GLU A 142 -12.33 8.65 -5.36
N LEU A 143 -11.54 7.68 -5.84
CA LEU A 143 -12.00 6.31 -6.06
C LEU A 143 -12.64 5.73 -4.80
N PHE A 144 -12.03 5.96 -3.64
CA PHE A 144 -12.58 5.49 -2.37
C PHE A 144 -13.91 6.14 -2.05
N PHE A 145 -13.97 7.46 -1.98
CA PHE A 145 -15.19 8.16 -1.55
C PHE A 145 -16.32 8.08 -2.57
N ASN A 146 -16.01 8.10 -3.87
CA ASN A 146 -17.03 8.15 -4.93
C ASN A 146 -17.46 6.78 -5.43
N THR A 147 -16.61 5.75 -5.33
CA THR A 147 -16.89 4.41 -5.87
C THR A 147 -16.96 3.34 -4.79
N ILE A 148 -15.98 3.27 -3.88
CA ILE A 148 -15.89 2.16 -2.92
C ILE A 148 -16.85 2.35 -1.75
N LEU A 149 -16.75 3.48 -1.05
CA LEU A 149 -17.52 3.77 0.16
C LEU A 149 -19.05 3.66 -0.05
N PRO A 150 -19.63 4.10 -1.18
CA PRO A 150 -21.05 3.90 -1.46
C PRO A 150 -21.44 2.41 -1.58
N ASN A 151 -20.54 1.54 -2.05
CA ASN A 151 -20.83 0.15 -2.40
C ASN A 151 -20.45 -0.89 -1.31
N ILE A 152 -19.87 -0.48 -0.19
CA ILE A 152 -19.56 -1.35 0.96
C ILE A 152 -20.53 -1.14 2.12
N ASN A 153 -20.75 -2.14 2.95
CA ASN A 153 -21.63 -2.07 4.12
C ASN A 153 -20.87 -1.54 5.35
N LEU A 154 -20.68 -0.23 5.41
CA LEU A 154 -19.99 0.44 6.50
C LEU A 154 -20.94 1.39 7.22
N GLU A 155 -21.02 1.29 8.54
CA GLU A 155 -21.78 2.24 9.37
C GLU A 155 -21.09 3.60 9.44
N ASN A 156 -21.84 4.67 9.69
CA ASN A 156 -21.32 6.04 9.87
C ASN A 156 -20.41 6.50 8.70
N LYS A 157 -20.78 6.20 7.45
CA LYS A 157 -20.00 6.54 6.24
C LYS A 157 -19.65 8.03 6.16
N ASP A 158 -20.51 8.89 6.66
CA ASP A 158 -20.35 10.35 6.73
C ASP A 158 -19.18 10.79 7.63
N LYS A 159 -18.72 9.92 8.53
CA LYS A 159 -17.61 10.16 9.46
C LYS A 159 -16.32 9.48 9.04
N ILE A 160 -16.30 8.80 7.89
CA ILE A 160 -15.12 8.06 7.45
C ILE A 160 -14.05 9.00 6.90
N SER A 161 -12.81 8.73 7.27
CA SER A 161 -11.63 9.35 6.66
C SER A 161 -10.52 8.32 6.47
N ILE A 162 -9.64 8.59 5.52
CA ILE A 162 -8.51 7.73 5.19
C ILE A 162 -7.32 8.14 6.07
N ASP A 163 -6.89 7.27 6.98
CA ASP A 163 -5.69 7.47 7.81
C ASP A 163 -4.43 6.99 7.07
N ARG A 164 -4.53 5.88 6.34
CA ARG A 164 -3.44 5.36 5.50
C ARG A 164 -4.00 4.86 4.19
N LEU A 165 -3.23 5.09 3.12
CA LEU A 165 -3.53 4.59 1.79
C LEU A 165 -2.24 4.25 1.10
N TYR A 166 -2.07 2.99 0.70
CA TYR A 166 -0.86 2.53 0.04
C TYR A 166 -1.10 1.28 -0.82
N ILE A 167 -0.23 1.06 -1.80
CA ILE A 167 -0.10 -0.24 -2.48
C ILE A 167 0.93 -1.07 -1.73
N ASN A 168 0.60 -2.32 -1.43
CA ASN A 168 1.53 -3.35 -1.05
C ASN A 168 1.86 -4.24 -2.23
N THR A 169 3.14 -4.58 -2.39
CA THR A 169 3.59 -5.64 -3.30
C THR A 169 4.45 -6.67 -2.62
N HIS A 170 4.32 -7.90 -3.11
CA HIS A 170 4.92 -9.07 -2.51
C HIS A 170 5.56 -9.95 -3.57
N LEU A 171 6.63 -10.62 -3.12
CA LEU A 171 7.41 -11.55 -3.91
C LEU A 171 7.27 -12.96 -3.34
N LEU A 172 7.55 -13.95 -4.16
CA LEU A 172 7.75 -15.34 -3.74
C LEU A 172 8.69 -15.42 -2.54
N GLY A 173 8.34 -16.25 -1.55
CA GLY A 173 9.12 -16.50 -0.34
C GLY A 173 8.93 -15.43 0.74
N ARG A 174 7.95 -14.52 0.60
CA ARG A 174 7.78 -13.34 1.46
C ARG A 174 6.34 -13.17 1.93
N SER A 175 5.82 -14.18 2.65
CA SER A 175 4.55 -14.04 3.34
C SER A 175 4.60 -12.89 4.36
N GLY A 176 3.48 -12.19 4.53
CA GLY A 176 3.33 -11.23 5.62
C GLY A 176 3.41 -11.92 6.99
N LEU A 177 3.77 -11.16 8.02
CA LEU A 177 3.58 -11.60 9.40
C LEU A 177 2.12 -11.42 9.79
N ILE A 178 1.61 -12.29 10.67
CA ILE A 178 0.30 -12.09 11.29
C ILE A 178 0.37 -10.80 12.10
N HIS A 179 -0.54 -9.88 11.81
CA HIS A 179 -0.65 -8.60 12.49
C HIS A 179 -2.09 -8.10 12.48
N LYS A 180 -2.34 -7.10 13.34
CA LYS A 180 -3.53 -6.26 13.30
C LYS A 180 -3.12 -4.89 12.78
N ASP A 181 -4.03 -4.23 12.08
CA ASP A 181 -3.80 -2.87 11.61
C ASP A 181 -3.98 -1.81 12.70
N GLY A 182 -4.64 -2.23 13.79
CA GLY A 182 -5.43 -1.44 14.72
C GLY A 182 -4.73 -0.41 15.58
N LYS A 183 -4.10 0.62 14.99
CA LYS A 183 -3.94 1.96 15.58
C LYS A 183 -3.92 2.99 14.45
N ALA A 184 -4.65 4.09 14.61
CA ALA A 184 -4.48 5.26 13.75
C ALA A 184 -3.03 5.78 13.83
N ILE A 185 -2.52 6.38 12.75
CA ILE A 185 -1.18 7.00 12.75
C ILE A 185 -1.09 8.10 13.81
N HIS A 186 -2.14 8.90 13.93
CA HIS A 186 -2.18 10.01 14.85
C HIS A 186 -2.60 9.56 16.24
N GLU A 187 -1.80 9.92 17.24
CA GLU A 187 -2.02 9.53 18.64
C GLU A 187 -3.40 9.95 19.17
N LYS A 188 -3.84 11.16 18.79
CA LYS A 188 -5.16 11.71 19.14
C LYS A 188 -6.34 10.88 18.59
N ASP A 189 -6.10 10.07 17.56
CA ASP A 189 -7.14 9.32 16.84
C ASP A 189 -7.04 7.80 17.10
N ARG A 190 -6.18 7.36 18.02
CA ARG A 190 -5.95 5.92 18.31
C ARG A 190 -7.21 5.14 18.67
N ASN A 191 -8.24 5.82 19.19
CA ASN A 191 -9.50 5.20 19.58
C ASN A 191 -10.57 5.28 18.47
N ASN A 192 -10.29 5.98 17.38
CA ASN A 192 -11.22 6.25 16.28
C ASN A 192 -11.00 5.30 15.09
N VAL A 193 -10.54 4.08 15.32
CA VAL A 193 -10.19 3.16 14.22
C VAL A 193 -11.46 2.64 13.55
N ALA A 194 -11.49 2.68 12.22
CA ALA A 194 -12.52 2.09 11.39
C ALA A 194 -11.94 0.87 10.62
N PRO A 195 -12.75 0.11 9.87
CA PRO A 195 -12.29 -1.07 9.14
C PRO A 195 -11.14 -0.81 8.15
N THR A 196 -10.37 -1.85 7.87
CA THR A 196 -9.42 -1.87 6.75
C THR A 196 -10.16 -2.32 5.50
N VAL A 197 -9.85 -1.70 4.36
CA VAL A 197 -10.35 -2.09 3.04
C VAL A 197 -9.17 -2.43 2.13
N LEU A 198 -9.13 -3.65 1.62
CA LEU A 198 -8.14 -4.14 0.66
C LEU A 198 -8.76 -4.28 -0.72
N ILE A 199 -7.99 -3.97 -1.77
CA ILE A 199 -8.40 -4.16 -3.16
C ILE A 199 -7.36 -4.97 -3.90
N TYR A 200 -7.80 -6.04 -4.55
CA TYR A 200 -6.98 -6.91 -5.39
C TYR A 200 -7.07 -6.44 -6.85
N ILE A 201 -5.95 -6.07 -7.48
CA ILE A 201 -5.98 -5.33 -8.77
C ILE A 201 -5.20 -5.98 -9.92
N ASN A 202 -4.66 -7.18 -9.74
CA ASN A 202 -3.99 -7.90 -10.82
C ASN A 202 -5.00 -8.50 -11.80
N ASP A 203 -5.19 -7.89 -12.97
CA ASP A 203 -6.07 -8.42 -14.03
C ASP A 203 -5.57 -9.73 -14.66
N ASN A 204 -4.29 -10.02 -14.47
CA ASN A 204 -3.60 -11.22 -14.94
C ASN A 204 -3.31 -12.23 -13.82
N TRP A 205 -4.00 -12.14 -12.67
CA TRP A 205 -3.79 -13.09 -11.57
C TRP A 205 -4.31 -14.47 -11.93
N ASN A 206 -3.45 -15.47 -11.82
CA ASN A 206 -3.79 -16.87 -12.06
C ASN A 206 -3.98 -17.58 -10.71
N ILE A 207 -4.95 -18.49 -10.62
CA ILE A 207 -5.20 -19.26 -9.39
C ILE A 207 -3.95 -20.00 -8.89
N ASN A 208 -3.08 -20.45 -9.79
CA ASN A 208 -1.84 -21.12 -9.44
C ASN A 208 -0.80 -20.19 -8.79
N TYR A 209 -1.01 -18.87 -8.77
CA TYR A 209 -0.13 -17.90 -8.13
C TYR A 209 -0.35 -17.77 -6.61
N ASP A 210 -1.48 -18.26 -6.10
CA ASP A 210 -1.91 -18.11 -4.69
C ASP A 210 -1.87 -16.62 -4.24
N GLY A 211 -1.22 -16.29 -3.12
CA GLY A 211 -1.24 -14.95 -2.54
C GLY A 211 -2.55 -14.58 -1.85
N THR A 212 -3.29 -15.55 -1.30
CA THR A 212 -4.50 -15.25 -0.50
C THR A 212 -4.20 -14.30 0.67
N THR A 213 -5.20 -13.52 1.11
CA THR A 213 -5.13 -12.93 2.47
C THR A 213 -5.76 -13.94 3.42
N CYS A 214 -5.07 -14.29 4.49
CA CYS A 214 -5.60 -15.15 5.54
C CYS A 214 -5.84 -14.38 6.83
N PHE A 215 -6.90 -14.74 7.53
CA PHE A 215 -7.36 -14.14 8.76
C PHE A 215 -7.39 -15.20 9.85
N LEU A 216 -6.84 -14.89 11.03
CA LEU A 216 -7.07 -15.68 12.22
C LEU A 216 -8.38 -15.22 12.85
N LEU A 217 -9.34 -16.14 12.94
CA LEU A 217 -10.65 -15.85 13.54
C LEU A 217 -10.60 -15.97 15.07
N ASP A 218 -9.64 -16.70 15.61
CA ASP A 218 -9.35 -16.75 17.05
C ASP A 218 -7.82 -16.67 17.25
N ASP A 219 -7.34 -15.59 17.88
CA ASP A 219 -5.91 -15.39 18.15
C ASP A 219 -5.32 -16.47 19.08
N ASN A 220 -6.17 -17.20 19.81
CA ASN A 220 -5.75 -18.29 20.68
C ASN A 220 -5.80 -19.67 19.98
N ASP A 221 -6.32 -19.75 18.76
CA ASP A 221 -6.38 -20.97 17.95
C ASP A 221 -5.83 -20.70 16.55
N ASP A 222 -4.54 -20.99 16.36
CA ASP A 222 -3.81 -20.79 15.12
C ASP A 222 -4.31 -21.67 13.95
N LYS A 223 -5.25 -22.58 14.19
CA LYS A 223 -5.90 -23.42 13.16
C LYS A 223 -7.20 -22.84 12.66
N ASN A 224 -7.79 -21.87 13.37
CA ASN A 224 -9.04 -21.24 12.97
C ASN A 224 -8.78 -20.11 11.95
N ILE A 225 -8.40 -20.51 10.74
CA ILE A 225 -7.98 -19.61 9.67
C ILE A 225 -9.08 -19.49 8.61
N HIS A 226 -9.38 -18.27 8.19
CA HIS A 226 -10.17 -17.99 7.00
C HIS A 226 -9.31 -17.41 5.88
N HIS A 227 -9.38 -17.97 4.68
CA HIS A 227 -8.70 -17.46 3.49
C HIS A 227 -9.68 -16.73 2.57
N VAL A 228 -9.24 -15.58 2.07
CA VAL A 228 -9.89 -14.87 0.97
C VAL A 228 -9.01 -14.99 -0.28
N GLU A 229 -9.56 -15.66 -1.28
CA GLU A 229 -8.92 -15.87 -2.58
C GLU A 229 -8.68 -14.56 -3.31
N PHE A 230 -7.54 -14.48 -3.99
CA PHE A 230 -7.24 -13.33 -4.83
C PHE A 230 -8.08 -13.36 -6.11
N LYS A 231 -8.86 -12.31 -6.33
CA LYS A 231 -9.66 -12.10 -7.54
C LYS A 231 -9.56 -10.63 -7.95
N CYS A 232 -9.27 -10.35 -9.21
CA CYS A 232 -9.14 -8.97 -9.67
C CYS A 232 -10.45 -8.19 -9.47
N GLY A 233 -10.34 -6.96 -8.97
CA GLY A 233 -11.44 -6.08 -8.64
C GLY A 233 -12.15 -6.41 -7.32
N ARG A 234 -11.75 -7.47 -6.61
CA ARG A 234 -12.32 -7.83 -5.30
C ARG A 234 -11.92 -6.82 -4.25
N ILE A 235 -12.91 -6.39 -3.47
CA ILE A 235 -12.75 -5.61 -2.26
C ILE A 235 -12.93 -6.55 -1.06
N VAL A 236 -12.05 -6.44 -0.07
CA VAL A 236 -12.15 -7.14 1.21
C VAL A 236 -12.15 -6.10 2.31
N MET A 237 -13.23 -6.04 3.09
CA MET A 237 -13.34 -5.14 4.24
C MET A 237 -13.38 -5.97 5.52
N PHE A 238 -12.62 -5.57 6.53
CA PHE A 238 -12.61 -6.24 7.83
C PHE A 238 -12.26 -5.27 8.96
N PRO A 239 -12.71 -5.53 10.18
CA PRO A 239 -12.35 -4.70 11.33
C PRO A 239 -10.83 -4.69 11.55
N ALA A 240 -10.24 -3.52 11.81
CA ALA A 240 -8.79 -3.36 11.92
C ALA A 240 -8.12 -4.16 13.07
N TYR A 241 -8.92 -4.67 14.01
CA TYR A 241 -8.47 -5.54 15.10
C TYR A 241 -8.40 -7.03 14.72
N VAL A 242 -8.85 -7.42 13.53
CA VAL A 242 -8.75 -8.81 13.07
C VAL A 242 -7.32 -9.11 12.65
N SER A 243 -6.74 -10.14 13.24
CA SER A 243 -5.42 -10.64 12.91
C SER A 243 -5.41 -11.22 11.51
N HIS A 244 -4.49 -10.75 10.68
CA HIS A 244 -4.38 -11.20 9.31
C HIS A 244 -2.94 -11.19 8.83
N LYS A 245 -2.69 -11.94 7.77
CA LYS A 245 -1.48 -11.81 6.97
C LYS A 245 -1.81 -12.08 5.52
N GLN A 246 -0.86 -11.73 4.69
CA GLN A 246 -0.83 -12.24 3.35
C GLN A 246 -0.07 -13.58 3.29
N CYS A 247 -0.66 -14.55 2.60
CA CYS A 247 0.00 -15.79 2.22
C CYS A 247 1.06 -15.57 1.15
N ASP A 248 2.03 -16.48 1.11
CA ASP A 248 3.07 -16.43 0.09
C ASP A 248 2.47 -16.59 -1.32
N THR A 249 3.15 -16.03 -2.32
CA THR A 249 2.81 -16.32 -3.72
C THR A 249 3.61 -17.52 -4.20
N SER A 250 3.08 -18.30 -5.13
CA SER A 250 3.77 -19.50 -5.62
C SER A 250 4.94 -19.20 -6.56
N SER A 251 5.77 -20.20 -6.86
CA SER A 251 6.84 -20.05 -7.85
C SER A 251 6.36 -19.71 -9.26
N TYR A 252 5.07 -19.93 -9.56
CA TYR A 252 4.49 -19.60 -10.86
C TYR A 252 4.34 -18.09 -11.07
N SER A 253 3.99 -17.33 -10.02
CA SER A 253 3.92 -15.86 -10.12
C SER A 253 5.28 -15.26 -10.47
N TYR A 254 6.34 -15.79 -9.84
CA TYR A 254 7.72 -15.42 -10.09
C TYR A 254 8.16 -15.75 -11.52
N ARG A 255 7.92 -16.98 -11.99
CA ARG A 255 8.27 -17.39 -13.36
C ARG A 255 7.59 -16.53 -14.42
N ASN A 256 6.36 -16.09 -14.15
CA ASN A 256 5.57 -15.27 -15.06
C ASN A 256 5.74 -13.76 -14.81
N ASN A 257 6.70 -13.38 -13.97
CA ASN A 257 7.01 -11.98 -13.61
C ASN A 257 5.75 -11.19 -13.20
N CYS A 258 4.87 -11.80 -12.41
CA CYS A 258 3.63 -11.22 -11.95
C CYS A 258 3.72 -10.86 -10.46
N LEU A 259 3.85 -9.57 -10.16
CA LEU A 259 3.82 -9.05 -8.80
C LEU A 259 2.39 -8.99 -8.29
N ARG A 260 2.15 -9.37 -7.03
CA ARG A 260 0.85 -9.19 -6.41
C ARG A 260 0.70 -7.75 -5.91
N TYR A 261 -0.30 -7.04 -6.39
CA TYR A 261 -0.62 -5.69 -5.95
C TYR A 261 -1.90 -5.68 -5.13
N VAL A 262 -1.84 -5.03 -3.97
CA VAL A 262 -3.02 -4.75 -3.14
C VAL A 262 -3.02 -3.32 -2.69
N ILE A 263 -4.09 -2.61 -2.98
CA ILE A 263 -4.31 -1.27 -2.41
C ILE A 263 -4.96 -1.47 -1.05
N ALA A 264 -4.38 -0.89 -0.01
CA ALA A 264 -4.89 -0.93 1.34
C ALA A 264 -5.31 0.47 1.80
N TYR A 265 -6.58 0.60 2.18
CA TYR A 265 -7.13 1.77 2.85
C TYR A 265 -7.32 1.41 4.33
N HIS A 266 -6.70 2.20 5.20
CA HIS A 266 -6.92 2.14 6.65
C HIS A 266 -7.76 3.34 7.02
N LEU A 267 -8.90 3.07 7.63
CA LEU A 267 -9.91 4.08 7.88
C LEU A 267 -9.93 4.47 9.35
N ILE A 268 -10.41 5.69 9.59
CA ILE A 268 -10.76 6.19 10.91
C ILE A 268 -12.12 6.86 10.88
N TYR A 269 -12.82 6.85 12.02
CA TYR A 269 -14.01 7.64 12.26
C TYR A 269 -13.63 9.04 12.74
N ASN A 270 -13.64 10.02 11.84
CA ASN A 270 -13.45 11.41 12.20
C ASN A 270 -14.68 11.96 12.91
N GLN A 271 -14.53 12.30 14.19
CA GLN A 271 -15.60 12.95 14.98
C GLN A 271 -15.86 14.41 14.56
N LYS A 272 -14.99 15.01 13.74
CA LYS A 272 -15.14 16.35 13.18
C LYS A 272 -14.97 16.29 11.67
N MET A 273 -16.02 16.69 10.93
CA MET A 273 -15.90 16.94 9.50
C MET A 273 -14.97 18.13 9.28
N ASP A 274 -13.76 17.88 8.80
CA ASP A 274 -13.03 18.92 8.09
C ASP A 274 -13.75 19.06 6.73
N LYS A 275 -14.54 20.13 6.59
CA LYS A 275 -15.18 20.47 5.31
C LYS A 275 -14.07 20.74 4.29
N TYR A 276 -13.94 19.87 3.29
CA TYR A 276 -13.13 20.10 2.10
C TYR A 276 -13.80 21.13 1.19
#